data_AF-A0A661MGK5-F1
#
_entry.id   AF-A0A661MGK5-F1
#
_cell.length_a   1.000
_cell.length_b   1.000
_cell.length_c   1.000
_cell.angle_alpha   90.00
_cell.angle_beta   90.00
_cell.angle_gamma   90.00
#
_symmetry.space_group_name_H-M   'P 1'
#
loop_
_entity.id
_entity.type
_entity.pdbx_description
1 polymer ?
#
loop_
_entity_poly.entity_id
_entity_poly.type
_entity_poly.pdbx_seq_one_letter_code
_entity_poly.pdbx_strand_id
1 'polypeptide(L)'
;MREIVASNGQTARYFGEEEGDVAADYVYTFFNSAEMIEDGLFQGISDHMREALVGYAAGFNQYLADTGVDNLPEDCRGEDWVRPITELDMGKVIRKLILLASTSNFTDAIMAAEPPAQSMAQLLPRESTVLHLRNPLPDVGAIGSNG
;
A
#
# COMPACT_ATOMS: atom_id res chain seq x y z
N MET A 1 -16.78 -2.06 -0.35
CA MET A 1 -15.75 -2.91 0.29
C MET A 1 -14.67 -3.42 -0.67
N ARG A 2 -14.88 -3.44 -1.99
CA ARG A 2 -13.83 -3.79 -2.96
C ARG A 2 -12.52 -2.99 -2.79
N GLU A 3 -12.61 -1.72 -2.38
CA GLU A 3 -11.42 -0.90 -2.09
C GLU A 3 -10.62 -1.40 -0.88
N ILE A 4 -11.28 -1.97 0.14
CA ILE A 4 -10.60 -2.60 1.28
C ILE A 4 -9.87 -3.86 0.82
N VAL A 5 -10.50 -4.65 -0.05
CA VAL A 5 -9.87 -5.84 -0.65
C VAL A 5 -8.62 -5.44 -1.46
N ALA A 6 -8.75 -4.41 -2.30
CA ALA A 6 -7.65 -3.91 -3.13
C ALA A 6 -6.50 -3.33 -2.31
N SER A 7 -6.78 -2.50 -1.29
CA SER A 7 -5.73 -1.92 -0.44
C SER A 7 -5.02 -2.96 0.43
N ASN A 8 -5.68 -4.10 0.71
CA ASN A 8 -5.09 -5.25 1.38
C ASN A 8 -4.34 -6.22 0.45
N GLY A 9 -4.37 -5.99 -0.88
CA GLY A 9 -3.75 -6.86 -1.87
C GLY A 9 -4.39 -8.24 -1.94
N GLN A 10 -5.73 -8.29 -1.97
CA GLN A 10 -6.51 -9.53 -1.94
C GLN A 10 -7.47 -9.68 -3.13
N THR A 11 -7.29 -8.89 -4.20
CA THR A 11 -8.20 -8.91 -5.35
C THR A 11 -8.18 -10.24 -6.10
N ALA A 12 -7.00 -10.83 -6.33
CA ALA A 12 -6.86 -12.14 -6.95
C ALA A 12 -7.49 -13.26 -6.11
N ARG A 13 -7.50 -13.11 -4.78
CA ARG A 13 -8.13 -14.06 -3.86
C ARG A 13 -9.65 -14.05 -3.98
N TYR A 14 -10.26 -12.87 -4.00
CA TYR A 14 -11.72 -12.73 -3.86
C TYR A 14 -12.45 -12.51 -5.18
N PHE A 15 -11.80 -11.94 -6.19
CA PHE A 15 -12.41 -11.61 -7.48
C PHE A 15 -11.90 -12.50 -8.64
N GLY A 16 -10.95 -13.41 -8.36
CA GLY A 16 -10.42 -14.34 -9.35
C GLY A 16 -9.51 -13.69 -10.40
N GLU A 17 -9.14 -14.44 -11.43
CA GLU A 17 -8.18 -13.99 -12.46
C GLU A 17 -8.76 -12.95 -13.43
N GLU A 18 -10.08 -12.93 -13.63
CA GLU A 18 -10.73 -12.03 -14.59
C GLU A 18 -10.83 -10.59 -14.05
N GLU A 19 -11.09 -10.45 -12.75
CA GLU A 19 -11.29 -9.15 -12.10
C GLU A 19 -10.18 -8.77 -11.11
N GLY A 20 -9.39 -9.74 -10.65
CA GLY A 20 -8.27 -9.53 -9.73
C GLY A 20 -6.97 -9.15 -10.45
N ASP A 21 -6.03 -8.60 -9.69
CA ASP A 21 -4.74 -8.16 -10.21
C ASP A 21 -3.62 -8.60 -9.25
N VAL A 22 -2.89 -9.64 -9.63
CA VAL A 22 -1.78 -10.19 -8.84
C VAL A 22 -0.62 -9.19 -8.70
N ALA A 23 -0.39 -8.35 -9.70
CA ALA A 23 0.69 -7.37 -9.67
C ALA A 23 0.37 -6.23 -8.69
N ALA A 24 -0.86 -5.71 -8.75
CA ALA A 24 -1.34 -4.76 -7.76
C ALA A 24 -1.41 -5.37 -6.36
N ASP A 25 -1.85 -6.62 -6.24
CA ASP A 25 -1.94 -7.32 -4.95
C ASP A 25 -0.57 -7.46 -4.28
N TYR A 26 0.46 -7.83 -5.03
CA TYR A 26 1.83 -7.88 -4.53
C TYR A 26 2.30 -6.51 -4.05
N VAL A 27 2.10 -5.47 -4.85
CA VAL A 27 2.52 -4.10 -4.51
C VAL A 27 1.80 -3.61 -3.25
N TYR A 28 0.48 -3.79 -3.14
CA TYR A 28 -0.24 -3.33 -1.96
C TYR A 28 0.04 -4.19 -0.73
N THR A 29 0.29 -5.48 -0.88
CA THR A 29 0.76 -6.32 0.23
C THR A 29 2.10 -5.83 0.77
N PHE A 30 3.03 -5.46 -0.12
CA PHE A 30 4.37 -4.98 0.24
C PHE A 30 4.35 -3.57 0.85
N PHE A 31 3.73 -2.61 0.16
CA PHE A 31 3.77 -1.20 0.56
C PHE A 31 2.75 -0.82 1.64
N ASN A 32 1.73 -1.64 1.87
CA ASN A 32 0.73 -1.47 2.94
C ASN A 32 0.85 -2.54 4.04
N SER A 33 2.07 -2.99 4.35
CA SER A 33 2.31 -3.87 5.50
C SER A 33 1.83 -3.22 6.80
N ALA A 34 1.52 -4.03 7.82
CA ALA A 34 1.10 -3.49 9.12
C ALA A 34 2.14 -2.53 9.69
N GLU A 35 3.43 -2.91 9.65
CA GLU A 35 4.56 -2.07 10.04
C GLU A 35 4.58 -0.72 9.31
N MET A 36 4.41 -0.71 7.99
CA MET A 36 4.39 0.53 7.19
C MET A 36 3.23 1.46 7.56
N ILE A 37 2.11 0.90 8.01
CA ILE A 37 0.97 1.70 8.48
C ILE A 37 1.18 2.16 9.92
N GLU A 38 1.52 1.26 10.83
CA GLU A 38 1.61 1.52 12.28
C GLU A 38 2.81 2.41 12.64
N ASP A 39 3.99 2.10 12.09
CA ASP A 39 5.24 2.81 12.38
C ASP A 39 5.51 3.95 11.39
N GLY A 40 4.85 3.92 10.23
CA GLY A 40 4.98 4.94 9.19
C GLY A 40 3.79 5.91 9.17
N LEU A 41 2.69 5.50 8.55
CA LEU A 41 1.54 6.37 8.32
C LEU A 41 0.95 6.94 9.61
N PHE A 42 0.69 6.11 10.61
CA PHE A 42 0.03 6.52 11.84
C PHE A 42 0.89 7.41 12.73
N GLN A 43 2.22 7.29 12.64
CA GLN A 43 3.14 8.22 13.31
C GLN A 43 3.23 9.57 12.57
N GLY A 44 2.90 9.61 11.27
CA GLY A 44 3.01 10.79 10.43
C GLY A 44 1.73 11.63 10.30
N ILE A 45 0.57 11.07 10.61
CA ILE A 45 -0.71 11.80 10.60
C ILE A 45 -1.02 12.40 11.97
N SER A 46 -1.90 13.39 12.02
CA SER A 46 -2.36 13.95 13.30
C SER A 46 -3.27 12.97 14.05
N ASP A 47 -3.32 13.10 15.38
CA ASP A 47 -4.26 12.34 16.23
C ASP A 47 -5.70 12.50 15.76
N HIS A 48 -6.10 13.71 15.37
CA HIS A 48 -7.44 13.98 14.84
C HIS A 48 -7.75 13.17 13.57
N MET A 49 -6.78 13.05 12.65
CA MET A 49 -6.94 12.24 11.45
C MET A 49 -7.08 10.76 11.82
N ARG A 50 -6.27 10.29 12.78
CA ARG A 50 -6.33 8.90 13.24
C ARG A 50 -7.68 8.58 13.91
N GLU A 51 -8.16 9.45 14.78
CA GLU A 51 -9.49 9.36 15.39
C GLU A 51 -10.61 9.35 14.34
N ALA A 52 -10.48 10.13 13.26
CA ALA A 52 -11.43 10.11 12.16
C ALA A 52 -11.48 8.76 11.43
N LEU A 53 -10.34 8.10 11.22
CA LEU A 53 -10.28 6.75 10.64
C LEU A 53 -10.93 5.70 11.55
N VAL A 54 -10.67 5.78 12.86
CA VAL A 54 -11.29 4.91 13.87
C VAL A 54 -12.81 5.12 13.91
N GLY A 55 -13.27 6.37 13.92
CA GLY A 55 -14.70 6.71 13.92
C GLY A 55 -15.40 6.23 12.64
N TYR A 56 -14.74 6.36 11.48
CA TYR A 56 -15.26 5.82 10.22
C TYR A 56 -15.44 4.31 10.28
N ALA A 57 -14.41 3.58 10.76
CA ALA A 57 -14.48 2.13 10.90
C ALA A 57 -15.61 1.70 11.86
N ALA A 58 -15.78 2.40 12.98
CA ALA A 58 -16.85 2.12 13.94
C ALA A 58 -18.25 2.31 13.32
N GLY A 59 -18.49 3.42 12.62
CA GLY A 59 -19.77 3.69 11.96
C GLY A 59 -20.07 2.70 10.84
N PHE A 60 -19.05 2.34 10.04
CA PHE A 60 -19.17 1.31 9.01
C PHE A 60 -19.56 -0.05 9.60
N ASN A 61 -18.87 -0.46 10.66
CA ASN A 61 -19.11 -1.73 11.32
C ASN A 61 -20.49 -1.79 11.99
N GLN A 62 -20.97 -0.68 12.56
CA GLN A 62 -22.32 -0.59 13.10
C GLN A 62 -23.36 -0.80 12.00
N TYR A 63 -23.24 -0.11 10.86
CA TYR A 63 -24.14 -0.31 9.73
C TYR A 63 -24.15 -1.76 9.23
N LEU A 64 -22.97 -2.38 9.13
CA LEU A 64 -22.86 -3.77 8.70
C LEU A 64 -23.52 -4.74 9.68
N ALA A 65 -23.37 -4.49 10.99
CA ALA A 65 -24.01 -5.29 12.03
C ALA A 65 -25.55 -5.14 12.03
N ASP A 66 -26.04 -3.91 11.87
CA ASP A 66 -27.48 -3.61 11.86
C ASP A 66 -28.16 -4.12 10.59
N THR A 67 -27.49 -4.02 9.44
CA THR A 67 -28.03 -4.43 8.14
C THR A 67 -27.90 -5.93 7.91
N GLY A 68 -26.78 -6.53 8.29
CA GLY A 68 -26.44 -7.90 7.95
C GLY A 68 -26.00 -8.05 6.48
N VAL A 69 -25.04 -8.95 6.24
CA VAL A 69 -24.41 -9.16 4.93
C VAL A 69 -25.42 -9.59 3.85
N ASP A 70 -26.48 -10.28 4.23
CA ASP A 70 -27.53 -10.78 3.33
C ASP A 70 -28.48 -9.68 2.80
N ASN A 71 -28.51 -8.51 3.46
CA ASN A 71 -29.39 -7.39 3.09
C ASN A 71 -28.67 -6.28 2.30
N LEU A 72 -27.41 -6.52 1.90
CA LEU A 72 -26.63 -5.59 1.10
C LEU A 72 -27.06 -5.59 -0.38
N PRO A 73 -26.63 -4.59 -1.18
CA PRO A 73 -26.76 -4.61 -2.63
C PRO A 73 -26.18 -5.87 -3.25
N GLU A 74 -26.69 -6.26 -4.43
CA GLU A 74 -26.36 -7.52 -5.11
C GLU A 74 -24.84 -7.73 -5.23
N ASP A 75 -24.09 -6.71 -5.65
CA ASP A 75 -22.63 -6.74 -5.83
C ASP A 75 -21.81 -7.07 -4.56
N CYS A 76 -22.42 -7.09 -3.38
CA CYS A 76 -21.75 -7.31 -2.09
C CYS A 76 -22.49 -8.32 -1.19
N ARG A 77 -23.62 -8.87 -1.64
CA ARG A 77 -24.51 -9.65 -0.78
C ARG A 77 -23.97 -11.07 -0.58
N GLY A 78 -23.86 -11.49 0.68
CA GLY A 78 -23.41 -12.85 1.04
C GLY A 78 -21.92 -13.13 0.77
N GLU A 79 -21.18 -12.12 0.33
CA GLU A 79 -19.78 -12.23 -0.06
C GLU A 79 -18.86 -12.37 1.16
N ASP A 80 -17.85 -13.23 1.07
CA ASP A 80 -16.95 -13.55 2.20
C ASP A 80 -15.95 -12.44 2.53
N TRP A 81 -15.61 -11.61 1.55
CA TRP A 81 -14.80 -10.41 1.72
C TRP A 81 -15.55 -9.24 2.36
N VAL A 82 -16.86 -9.39 2.57
CA VAL A 82 -17.68 -8.42 3.31
C VAL A 82 -17.61 -8.72 4.80
N ARG A 83 -16.79 -7.93 5.50
CA ARG A 83 -16.50 -8.09 6.91
C ARG A 83 -16.39 -6.74 7.65
N PRO A 84 -16.45 -6.73 8.98
CA PRO A 84 -16.02 -5.59 9.77
C PRO A 84 -14.60 -5.15 9.37
N ILE A 85 -14.39 -3.84 9.30
CA ILE A 85 -13.12 -3.21 8.96
C ILE A 85 -12.41 -2.70 10.21
N THR A 86 -11.09 -2.59 10.12
CA THR A 86 -10.22 -2.14 11.19
C THR A 86 -9.66 -0.75 10.88
N GLU A 87 -9.08 -0.11 11.90
CA GLU A 87 -8.26 1.08 11.68
C GLU A 87 -7.12 0.81 10.68
N LEU A 88 -6.50 -0.36 10.77
CA LEU A 88 -5.43 -0.77 9.86
C LEU A 88 -5.93 -0.81 8.41
N ASP A 89 -7.11 -1.39 8.15
CA ASP A 89 -7.72 -1.39 6.81
C ASP A 89 -7.87 0.03 6.25
N MET A 90 -8.32 0.98 7.10
CA MET A 90 -8.44 2.38 6.72
C MET A 90 -7.08 3.03 6.44
N GLY A 91 -6.06 2.73 7.24
CA GLY A 91 -4.69 3.14 6.98
C GLY A 91 -4.18 2.64 5.62
N LYS A 92 -4.46 1.38 5.26
CA LYS A 92 -4.10 0.83 3.95
C LYS A 92 -4.83 1.53 2.80
N VAL A 93 -6.10 1.90 2.96
CA VAL A 93 -6.84 2.69 1.95
C VAL A 93 -6.18 4.06 1.75
N ILE A 94 -5.89 4.79 2.83
CA ILE A 94 -5.21 6.08 2.75
C ILE A 94 -3.86 5.94 2.06
N ARG A 95 -3.10 4.89 2.41
CA ARG A 95 -1.80 4.66 1.78
C ARG A 95 -1.92 4.28 0.31
N LYS A 96 -2.90 3.48 -0.09
CA LYS A 96 -3.21 3.23 -1.51
C LYS A 96 -3.46 4.53 -2.26
N LEU A 97 -4.25 5.47 -1.70
CA LEU A 97 -4.49 6.78 -2.32
C LEU A 97 -3.19 7.59 -2.51
N ILE A 98 -2.26 7.54 -1.55
CA ILE A 98 -0.95 8.18 -1.68
C ILE A 98 -0.12 7.53 -2.81
N LEU A 99 -0.16 6.19 -2.89
CA LEU A 99 0.56 5.44 -3.92
C LEU A 99 -0.01 5.63 -5.32
N LEU A 100 -1.24 6.12 -5.49
CA LEU A 100 -1.81 6.43 -6.81
C LEU A 100 -1.00 7.49 -7.56
N ALA A 101 -0.41 8.45 -6.84
CA ALA A 101 0.45 9.47 -7.42
C ALA A 101 1.87 8.95 -7.76
N SER A 102 2.17 7.68 -7.48
CA SER A 102 3.51 7.10 -7.62
C SER A 102 3.47 5.61 -7.97
N THR A 103 3.79 4.73 -7.02
CA THR A 103 4.04 3.29 -7.19
C THR A 103 2.93 2.53 -7.89
N SER A 104 1.66 2.93 -7.72
CA SER A 104 0.53 2.23 -8.34
C SER A 104 0.55 2.29 -9.87
N ASN A 105 1.30 3.22 -10.47
CA ASN A 105 1.48 3.30 -11.93
C ASN A 105 2.57 2.35 -12.47
N PHE A 106 3.25 1.61 -11.60
CA PHE A 106 4.41 0.79 -11.94
C PHE A 106 4.31 -0.65 -11.42
N THR A 107 3.09 -1.14 -11.14
CA THR A 107 2.86 -2.47 -10.56
C THR A 107 3.50 -3.59 -11.39
N ASP A 108 3.28 -3.59 -12.71
CA ASP A 108 3.86 -4.59 -13.61
C ASP A 108 5.39 -4.52 -13.67
N ALA A 109 5.95 -3.31 -13.68
CA ALA A 109 7.40 -3.11 -13.70
C ALA A 109 8.06 -3.57 -12.39
N ILE A 110 7.39 -3.35 -11.26
CA ILE A 110 7.85 -3.84 -9.95
C ILE A 110 7.81 -5.36 -9.90
N MET A 111 6.74 -5.97 -10.42
CA MET A 111 6.62 -7.43 -10.50
C MET A 111 7.67 -8.08 -11.40
N ALA A 112 8.00 -7.44 -12.52
CA ALA A 112 8.97 -7.95 -13.48
C ALA A 112 10.43 -7.68 -13.09
N ALA A 113 10.68 -7.00 -11.97
CA ALA A 113 12.02 -6.61 -11.56
C ALA A 113 12.82 -7.83 -11.05
N GLU A 114 13.78 -8.27 -11.86
CA GLU A 114 14.71 -9.35 -11.53
C GLU A 114 16.15 -8.83 -11.48
N PRO A 115 17.02 -9.39 -10.61
CA PRO A 115 18.44 -9.06 -10.64
C PRO A 115 19.07 -9.49 -11.97
N PRO A 116 20.09 -8.79 -12.48
CA PRO A 116 20.79 -9.24 -13.68
C PRO A 116 21.40 -10.62 -13.43
N ALA A 117 21.25 -11.53 -14.40
CA ALA A 117 21.88 -12.84 -14.37
C ALA A 117 23.42 -12.68 -14.41
N GLN A 118 24.07 -12.64 -13.25
CA GLN A 118 25.52 -12.66 -13.17
C GLN A 118 26.00 -14.10 -13.41
N SER A 119 26.68 -14.35 -14.53
CA SER A 119 27.53 -15.55 -14.60
C SER A 119 28.62 -15.41 -13.53
N MET A 120 28.96 -16.50 -12.84
CA MET A 120 30.01 -16.52 -11.79
C MET A 120 31.37 -15.91 -12.23
N ALA A 121 31.60 -15.71 -13.53
CA ALA A 121 32.76 -15.02 -14.08
C ALA A 121 32.82 -13.50 -13.79
N GLN A 122 31.72 -12.87 -13.36
CA GLN A 122 31.66 -11.42 -13.05
C GLN A 122 31.88 -11.08 -11.58
N LEU A 123 32.04 -12.08 -10.70
CA LEU A 123 32.31 -11.89 -9.26
C LEU A 123 33.80 -11.67 -8.94
N LEU A 124 34.67 -11.51 -9.94
CA LEU A 124 36.00 -10.97 -9.68
C LEU A 124 35.85 -9.57 -9.07
N PRO A 125 36.56 -9.24 -7.98
CA PRO A 125 36.36 -7.99 -7.27
C PRO A 125 36.58 -6.84 -8.26
N ARG A 126 35.50 -6.15 -8.61
CA ARG A 126 35.59 -4.89 -9.33
C ARG A 126 36.20 -3.92 -8.33
N GLU A 127 37.41 -3.45 -8.58
CA GLU A 127 38.00 -2.40 -7.75
C GLU A 127 36.98 -1.26 -7.61
N SER A 128 36.57 -1.00 -6.38
CA SER A 128 35.64 0.08 -6.06
C SER A 128 36.30 1.39 -6.46
N THR A 129 35.92 1.93 -7.62
CA THR A 129 36.28 3.30 -7.97
C THR A 129 35.49 4.20 -7.01
N VAL A 130 36.20 4.82 -6.06
CA VAL A 130 35.59 5.80 -5.15
C VAL A 130 35.01 6.92 -6.01
N LEU A 131 33.68 7.08 -5.98
CA LEU A 131 33.02 8.21 -6.62
C LEU A 131 33.40 9.48 -5.85
N HIS A 132 34.42 10.19 -6.31
CA HIS A 132 34.68 11.55 -5.86
C HIS A 132 33.56 12.46 -6.39
N LEU A 133 32.52 12.63 -5.60
CA LEU A 133 31.52 13.68 -5.78
C LEU A 133 32.25 15.03 -5.77
N ARG A 134 32.50 15.59 -6.96
CA ARG A 134 33.11 16.91 -7.14
C ARG A 134 32.16 18.07 -6.87
N ASN A 135 30.91 17.77 -6.53
CA ASN A 135 29.92 18.80 -6.18
C ASN A 135 29.72 18.75 -4.66
N PRO A 136 30.09 19.81 -3.91
CA PRO A 136 29.65 19.89 -2.53
C PRO A 136 28.12 19.83 -2.50
N LEU A 137 27.57 19.08 -1.56
CA LEU A 137 26.14 19.12 -1.30
C LEU A 137 25.76 20.60 -1.06
N PRO A 138 24.68 21.10 -1.69
CA PRO A 138 24.19 22.44 -1.40
C PRO A 138 23.91 22.54 0.10
N ASP A 139 24.12 23.73 0.66
CA ASP A 139 23.85 24.00 2.07
C ASP A 139 22.46 23.48 2.43
N VAL A 140 22.36 22.83 3.59
CA VAL A 140 21.14 22.15 4.05
C VAL A 140 19.97 23.14 4.17
N GLY A 141 20.26 24.44 4.29
CA GLY A 141 19.27 25.53 4.27
C GLY A 141 18.77 25.96 2.88
N ALA A 142 19.37 25.49 1.78
CA ALA A 142 18.96 25.82 0.40
C ALA A 142 18.08 24.73 -0.25
N ILE A 143 17.97 23.56 0.39
CA ILE A 143 17.01 22.53 -0.01
C ILE A 143 15.69 22.89 0.69
N GLY A 144 14.92 23.75 0.03
CA GLY A 144 13.60 24.16 0.49
C GLY A 144 12.76 22.95 0.87
N SER A 145 12.35 22.94 2.14
CA SER A 145 11.20 22.20 2.63
C SER A 145 10.00 22.58 1.76
N ASN A 146 9.21 21.61 1.35
CA ASN A 146 7.83 21.88 0.98
C ASN A 146 7.13 22.43 2.24
N GLY A 147 7.17 23.77 2.37
CA GLY A 147 6.70 24.57 3.51
C GLY A 147 7.68 25.68 3.83
#